data_AF-A0A2G5WRF0-F1
#
_entry.id   AF-A0A2G5WRF0-F1
#
_cell.length_a   1.000
_cell.length_b   1.000
_cell.length_c   1.000
_cell.angle_alpha   90.00
_cell.angle_beta   90.00
_cell.angle_gamma   90.00
#
_symmetry.space_group_name_H-M   'P 1'
#
loop_
_entity.id
_entity.type
_entity.pdbx_description
1 polymer ?
#
loop_
_entity_poly.entity_id
_entity_poly.type
_entity_poly.pdbx_seq_one_letter_code
_entity_poly.pdbx_strand_id
1 'polypeptide(L)' 'MRGVQVVHNCNLEIERVRKQLIQTAEKHGMNAKNTIELSRKLDILINEFNNKKKTQLP' A
#
# COMPACT_ATOMS: atom_id res chain seq x y z
N MET A 1 8.31 24.38 3.59
CA MET A 1 8.18 23.13 2.81
C MET A 1 8.01 21.95 3.76
N ARG A 2 6.78 21.57 4.16
CA ARG A 2 6.52 20.42 5.06
C ARG A 2 5.52 19.37 4.50
N GLY A 3 4.84 19.69 3.40
CA GLY A 3 3.84 18.77 2.79
C GLY A 3 4.43 17.67 1.90
N VAL A 4 5.64 17.84 1.37
CA VAL A 4 6.23 16.92 0.36
C VAL A 4 6.80 15.64 1.01
N GLN A 5 7.23 15.71 2.27
CA GLN A 5 7.91 14.60 2.95
C GLN A 5 6.96 13.49 3.40
N VAL A 6 5.73 13.84 3.77
CA VAL A 6 4.71 12.89 4.25
C VAL A 6 4.19 12.01 3.11
N VAL A 7 4.05 12.58 1.90
CA VAL A 7 3.60 11.85 0.70
C VAL A 7 4.65 10.83 0.25
N HIS A 8 5.93 11.16 0.39
CA HIS A 8 7.03 10.27 0.03
C HIS A 8 7.08 9.02 0.93
N ASN A 9 6.83 9.17 2.23
CA ASN A 9 6.92 8.06 3.17
C ASN A 9 5.79 7.03 2.99
N CYS A 10 4.56 7.49 2.74
CA CYS A 10 3.43 6.60 2.46
C CYS A 10 3.60 5.84 1.13
N ASN A 11 4.17 6.48 0.10
CA ASN A 11 4.49 5.80 -1.16
C ASN A 11 5.52 4.68 -0.97
N LEU A 12 6.54 4.89 -0.12
CA LEU A 12 7.54 3.88 0.18
C LEU A 12 6.95 2.66 0.91
N GLU A 13 6.01 2.88 1.84
CA GLU A 13 5.30 1.78 2.50
C GLU A 13 4.41 0.99 1.54
N ILE A 14 3.68 1.66 0.65
CA ILE A 14 2.86 1.00 -0.38
C ILE A 14 3.74 0.14 -1.29
N GLU A 15 4.87 0.68 -1.77
CA GLU A 15 5.83 -0.07 -2.59
C GLU A 15 6.43 -1.26 -1.85
N ARG A 16 6.77 -1.10 -0.56
CA ARG A 16 7.29 -2.19 0.26
C ARG A 16 6.28 -3.31 0.41
N VAL A 17 5.03 -2.99 0.75
CA VAL A 17 3.95 -3.98 0.90
C VAL A 17 3.62 -4.63 -0.45
N ARG A 18 3.66 -3.88 -1.55
CA ARG A 18 3.50 -4.41 -2.90
C ARG A 18 4.59 -5.44 -3.26
N LYS A 19 5.86 -5.14 -2.98
CA LYS A 19 6.97 -6.09 -3.19
C LYS A 19 6.80 -7.35 -2.34
N GLN A 20 6.41 -7.20 -1.08
CA GLN A 20 6.15 -8.35 -0.20
C GLN A 20 5.00 -9.22 -0.69
N LEU A 21 3.91 -8.60 -1.21
CA LEU A 21 2.80 -9.33 -1.79
C LEU A 21 3.24 -10.13 -3.01
N ILE A 22 3.99 -9.53 -3.93
CA ILE A 22 4.50 -10.23 -5.12
C ILE A 22 5.38 -11.41 -4.70
N GLN A 23 6.35 -11.20 -3.81
CA GLN A 23 7.22 -12.27 -3.33
C GLN A 23 6.45 -13.40 -2.63
N THR A 24 5.42 -13.05 -1.86
CA THR A 24 4.58 -14.04 -1.16
C THR A 24 3.68 -14.79 -2.16
N ALA A 25 3.15 -14.10 -3.17
CA ALA A 25 2.37 -14.70 -4.25
C ALA A 25 3.22 -15.65 -5.11
N GLU A 26 4.46 -15.28 -5.41
CA GLU A 26 5.40 -16.13 -6.15
C GLU A 26 5.78 -17.38 -5.33
N LYS A 27 5.97 -17.23 -4.02
CA LYS A 27 6.40 -18.32 -3.15
C LYS A 27 5.28 -19.26 -2.70
N HIS A 28 4.09 -18.72 -2.45
CA HIS A 28 2.97 -19.44 -1.83
C HIS A 28 1.71 -19.50 -2.71
N GLY A 29 1.69 -18.78 -3.83
CA GLY A 29 0.50 -18.62 -4.69
C GLY A 29 -0.39 -17.46 -4.27
N MET A 30 -1.20 -16.95 -5.22
CA MET A 30 -2.14 -15.85 -4.97
C MET A 30 -3.27 -16.21 -3.99
N ASN A 31 -3.60 -17.51 -3.88
CA ASN A 31 -4.66 -18.01 -3.00
C ASN A 31 -4.15 -18.34 -1.59
N ALA A 32 -2.86 -18.17 -1.30
CA ALA A 32 -2.36 -18.35 0.05
C ALA A 32 -2.95 -17.28 0.97
N LYS A 33 -3.36 -17.69 2.17
CA LYS A 33 -3.94 -16.79 3.18
C LYS A 33 -3.05 -15.56 3.42
N ASN A 34 -1.73 -15.77 3.48
CA ASN A 34 -0.75 -14.70 3.64
C ASN A 34 -0.78 -13.69 2.48
N THR A 35 -0.93 -14.16 1.23
CA THR A 35 -1.03 -13.29 0.05
C THR A 35 -2.33 -12.49 0.06
N ILE A 36 -3.44 -13.10 0.46
CA ILE A 36 -4.74 -12.44 0.58
C ILE A 36 -4.71 -11.37 1.68
N GLU A 37 -4.10 -11.67 2.83
CA GLU A 37 -3.93 -10.71 3.92
C GLU A 37 -3.04 -9.52 3.50
N LEU A 38 -1.94 -9.78 2.80
CA LEU A 38 -1.09 -8.73 2.21
C LEU A 38 -1.86 -7.90 1.18
N SER A 39 -2.74 -8.52 0.39
CA SER A 39 -3.54 -7.83 -0.63
C SER A 39 -4.52 -6.85 0.01
N ARG A 40 -5.21 -7.30 1.07
CA ARG A 40 -6.13 -6.44 1.84
C ARG A 40 -5.38 -5.29 2.50
N LYS A 41 -4.20 -5.56 3.07
CA LYS A 41 -3.39 -4.53 3.70
C LYS A 41 -2.90 -3.48 2.70
N LEU A 42 -2.51 -3.90 1.50
CA LEU A 42 -2.12 -3.00 0.43
C LEU A 42 -3.28 -2.10 -0.01
N ASP A 43 -4.47 -2.69 -0.18
CA ASP A 43 -5.68 -1.95 -0.57
C ASP A 43 -6.06 -0.88 0.46
N ILE A 44 -6.02 -1.23 1.76
CA ILE A 44 -6.26 -0.28 2.85
C ILE A 44 -5.26 0.87 2.81
N LEU A 45 -3.96 0.58 2.67
CA LEU A 45 -2.91 1.61 2.63
C LEU A 45 -3.09 2.57 1.43
N ILE A 46 -3.46 2.03 0.26
CA ILE A 46 -3.75 2.82 -0.94
C ILE A 46 -4.98 3.71 -0.70
N ASN A 47 -6.03 3.15 -0.10
CA ASN A 47 -7.25 3.89 0.21
C ASN A 47 -7.02 4.98 1.26
N GLU A 48 -6.23 4.73 2.31
CA GLU A 48 -5.85 5.74 3.29
C GLU A 48 -5.03 6.87 2.65
N PHE A 49 -4.09 6.53 1.76
CA PHE A 49 -3.31 7.51 1.03
C PHE A 49 -4.18 8.36 0.09
N ASN A 50 -5.09 7.72 -0.65
CA ASN A 50 -6.02 8.41 -1.55
C ASN A 50 -7.03 9.28 -0.79
N ASN A 51 -7.52 8.82 0.37
CA ASN A 51 -8.41 9.61 1.22
C ASN A 51 -7.71 10.82 1.84
N LYS A 52 -6.44 10.69 2.24
CA LYS A 52 -5.61 11.84 2.65
C LYS A 52 -5.38 12.86 1.53
N LYS A 53 -5.42 12.43 0.25
CA LYS A 53 -5.40 13.34 -0.90
C LYS A 53 -6.77 13.95 -1.23
N LYS A 54 -7.88 13.26 -0.94
CA LYS A 54 -9.24 13.75 -1.19
C LYS A 54 -9.65 14.93 -0.31
N THR A 55 -8.99 15.17 0.81
CA THR A 55 -9.22 16.36 1.67
C THR A 55 -8.58 17.66 1.12
N GLN A 56 -8.15 17.66 -0.16
CA GLN A 56 -7.62 18.83 -0.88
C GLN A 56 -8.21 18.94 -2.30
N LEU A 57 -9.50 18.65 -2.48
CA LEU A 57 -10.26 19.10 -3.64
C LEU A 57 -11.36 20.05 -3.15
N PRO A 58 -11.52 21.23 -3.80
CA PRO A 58 -12.43 22.30 -3.39
C PRO A 58 -13.91 21.91 -3.41
#